data_AF-A0A1R4L299-F1
#
_entry.id   AF-A0A1R4L299-F1
#
_cell.length_a   1.000
_cell.length_b   1.000
_cell.length_c   1.000
_cell.angle_alpha   90.00
_cell.angle_beta   90.00
_cell.angle_gamma   90.00
#
_symmetry.space_group_name_H-M   'P 1'
#
loop_
_entity.id
_entity.type
_entity.pdbx_description
1 polymer ?
#
loop_
_entity_poly.entity_id
_entity_poly.type
_entity_poly.pdbx_seq_one_letter_code
_entity_poly.pdbx_strand_id
1 'polypeptide(L)' 'MQFRNVCGVQIGIADIESLVSKGKTSLIKGMKSKAGKKFDAFIVLNEDYNTSFEFAKNKSYKK' A
#
# COMPACT_ATOMS: atom_id res chain seq x y z
N MET A 1 8.86 13.84 11.21
CA MET A 1 7.52 13.18 11.20
C MET A 1 7.50 12.04 10.19
N GLN A 2 8.20 10.93 10.46
CA GLN A 2 8.49 9.84 9.49
C GLN A 2 7.50 8.66 9.58
N PHE A 3 6.46 8.78 10.40
CA PHE A 3 5.57 7.66 10.79
C PHE A 3 4.57 7.23 9.71
N ARG A 4 4.49 7.96 8.59
CA ARG A 4 3.51 7.69 7.52
C ARG A 4 4.17 7.35 6.18
N ASN A 5 5.48 7.13 6.14
CA ASN A 5 6.16 6.86 4.88
C ASN A 5 6.29 5.35 4.65
N VAL A 6 5.58 4.81 3.66
CA VAL A 6 5.59 3.39 3.31
C VAL A 6 6.06 3.25 1.86
N CYS A 7 7.11 2.46 1.63
CA CYS A 7 7.71 2.26 0.30
C CYS A 7 8.03 3.57 -0.45
N GLY A 8 8.48 4.61 0.27
CA GLY A 8 8.85 5.90 -0.31
C GLY A 8 7.67 6.84 -0.60
N VAL A 9 6.44 6.45 -0.23
CA VAL A 9 5.22 7.26 -0.39
C VAL A 9 4.69 7.63 0.99
N GLN A 10 4.26 8.88 1.15
CA GLN A 10 3.58 9.32 2.36
C GLN A 10 2.10 8.94 2.29
N ILE A 11 1.64 8.14 3.24
CA ILE A 11 0.26 7.68 3.32
C ILE A 11 -0.61 8.78 3.92
N GLY A 12 -1.72 9.08 3.24
CA GLY A 12 -2.69 10.08 3.64
C GLY A 12 -3.48 9.65 4.88
N ILE A 13 -4.04 10.62 5.60
CA ILE A 13 -4.84 10.35 6.81
C ILE A 13 -6.08 9.51 6.46
N ALA A 14 -6.74 9.82 5.33
CA ALA A 14 -7.91 9.07 4.86
C ALA A 14 -7.61 7.59 4.55
N ASP A 15 -6.40 7.30 4.04
CA ASP A 15 -5.97 5.93 3.80
C ASP A 15 -5.68 5.20 5.11
N ILE A 16 -5.04 5.85 6.08
CA ILE A 16 -4.82 5.29 7.42
C ILE A 16 -6.15 5.00 8.11
N GLU A 17 -7.09 5.95 8.04
CA GLU A 17 -8.43 5.77 8.59
C GLU A 17 -9.16 4.59 7.92
N SER A 18 -9.04 4.46 6.60
CA SER A 18 -9.61 3.31 5.87
C SER A 18 -8.91 1.99 6.24
N LEU A 19 -7.59 2.00 6.45
CA LEU A 19 -6.84 0.81 6.86
C LEU A 19 -7.28 0.32 8.24
N VAL A 20 -7.44 1.24 9.21
CA VAL A 20 -7.83 0.89 10.58
C VAL A 20 -9.32 0.55 10.66
N SER A 21 -10.17 1.26 9.92
CA SER A 21 -11.63 1.07 10.01
C SER A 21 -12.14 -0.08 9.13
N LYS A 22 -11.55 -0.27 7.94
CA LYS A 22 -12.01 -1.23 6.92
C LYS A 22 -11.02 -2.36 6.68
N GLY A 23 -9.84 -2.33 7.31
CA GLY A 23 -8.77 -3.28 7.05
C GLY A 23 -8.06 -3.06 5.70
N LYS A 24 -8.37 -1.98 4.96
CA LYS A 24 -7.80 -1.75 3.62
C LYS A 24 -7.73 -0.27 3.25
N THR A 25 -6.62 0.13 2.64
CA THR A 25 -6.40 1.48 2.07
C THR A 25 -6.99 1.63 0.67
N SER A 26 -7.00 2.85 0.13
CA SER A 26 -7.22 3.08 -1.30
C SER A 26 -5.99 2.64 -2.11
N LEU A 27 -6.09 2.65 -3.45
CA LEU A 27 -4.95 2.33 -4.31
C LEU A 27 -3.87 3.41 -4.14
N ILE A 28 -2.77 3.06 -3.48
CA ILE A 28 -1.63 3.95 -3.31
C ILE A 28 -0.72 3.79 -4.51
N LYS A 29 -0.47 4.89 -5.21
CA LYS A 29 0.32 4.91 -6.44
C LYS A 29 1.77 5.30 -6.19
N GLY A 30 2.67 4.77 -7.02
CA GLY A 30 4.07 5.18 -7.05
C GLY A 30 4.92 4.66 -5.88
N MET A 31 4.48 3.59 -5.21
CA MET A 31 5.27 2.88 -4.21
C MET A 31 6.54 2.31 -4.86
N LYS A 32 7.68 2.35 -4.17
CA LYS A 32 8.97 1.87 -4.66
C LYS A 32 9.36 0.58 -3.94
N SER A 33 9.63 -0.48 -4.70
CA SER A 33 10.14 -1.74 -4.17
C SER A 33 11.61 -1.63 -3.76
N LYS A 34 12.10 -2.62 -3.01
CA LYS A 34 13.52 -2.72 -2.65
C LYS A 34 14.43 -2.82 -3.89
N ALA A 35 13.93 -3.40 -4.97
CA ALA A 35 14.61 -3.47 -6.27
C ALA A 35 14.51 -2.16 -7.09
N GLY A 36 13.89 -1.11 -6.55
CA GLY A 36 13.76 0.20 -7.16
C GLY A 36 12.61 0.35 -8.17
N LYS A 37 11.85 -0.72 -8.42
CA LYS A 37 10.69 -0.68 -9.32
C LYS A 37 9.51 0.03 -8.66
N LYS A 38 8.82 0.89 -9.42
CA LYS A 38 7.59 1.52 -8.98
C LYS A 38 6.39 0.59 -9.21
N PHE A 39 5.48 0.57 -8.26
CA PHE A 39 4.24 -0.20 -8.31
C PHE A 39 3.12 0.55 -7.58
N ASP A 40 1.89 0.17 -7.91
CA ASP A 40 0.70 0.66 -7.25
C ASP A 40 0.07 -0.50 -6.47
N ALA A 41 -0.27 -0.29 -5.21
CA ALA A 41 -0.83 -1.33 -4.35
C ALA A 41 -1.77 -0.75 -3.29
N PHE A 42 -2.67 -1.61 -2.81
CA PHE A 42 -3.42 -1.43 -1.58
C PHE A 42 -2.61 -2.02 -0.43
N ILE A 43 -2.57 -1.33 0.70
CA ILE A 43 -2.21 -1.92 1.99
C ILE A 43 -3.46 -2.53 2.60
N VAL A 44 -3.37 -3.80 3.01
CA VAL A 44 -4.42 -4.57 3.67
C VAL A 44 -3.92 -4.98 5.06
N LEU A 45 -4.77 -4.86 6.07
CA LEU A 45 -4.54 -5.37 7.42
C LEU A 45 -5.23 -6.73 7.54
N ASN A 46 -4.44 -7.78 7.76
CA ASN A 46 -4.94 -9.14 7.93
C ASN A 46 -5.40 -9.37 9.38
N GLU A 47 -6.05 -10.50 9.61
CA GLU A 47 -6.57 -10.92 10.93
C GLU A 47 -5.47 -11.04 11.99
N ASP A 48 -4.23 -11.35 11.59
CA ASP A 48 -3.06 -11.38 12.46
C ASP A 48 -2.47 -10.00 12.78
N TYR A 49 -3.20 -8.92 12.48
CA TYR A 49 -2.75 -7.52 12.59
C TYR A 49 -1.49 -7.20 11.77
N ASN A 50 -1.17 -8.03 10.78
CA ASN A 50 -0.06 -7.84 9.85
C ASN A 50 -0.53 -7.09 8.60
N THR A 51 0.29 -6.17 8.10
CA THR A 51 0.01 -5.44 6.86
C THR A 51 0.62 -6.12 5.64
N SER A 52 -0.17 -6.34 4.59
CA SER A 52 0.25 -6.91 3.31
C SER A 52 -0.08 -5.98 2.15
N PHE A 53 0.62 -6.16 1.01
CA PHE A 53 0.31 -5.46 -0.23
C PHE A 53 -0.60 -6.30 -1.11
N GLU A 54 -1.74 -5.74 -1.51
CA GLU A 54 -2.59 -6.29 -2.55
C GLU A 54 -2.47 -5.42 -3.80
N PHE A 55 -2.17 -6.01 -4.95
CA PHE A 55 -1.99 -5.27 -6.19
C PHE A 55 -3.30 -5.27 -6.98
N ALA A 56 -3.68 -4.13 -7.54
CA ALA A 56 -4.85 -4.07 -8.41
C ALA A 56 -4.67 -5.04 -9.59
N LYS A 57 -5.68 -5.89 -9.86
CA LYS A 57 -5.73 -6.78 -11.03
C LYS A 57 -5.88 -5.96 -12.32
N ASN A 58 -4.89 -5.17 -12.71
CA ASN A 58 -4.89 -4.47 -13.98
C ASN A 58 -3.51 -4.55 -14.64
N LYS A 59 -3.48 -5.38 -15.69
CA LYS A 59 -2.41 -5.62 -16.68
C LYS A 59 -1.06 -6.05 -16.12
N SER A 60 -0.87 -7.38 -16.14
CA SER A 60 0.33 -8.06 -16.61
C SER A 60 1.62 -7.24 -16.48
N TYR A 61 2.27 -7.32 -15.31
CA TYR A 61 3.71 -7.15 -15.25
C TYR A 61 4.31 -8.35 -15.98
N LYS A 62 4.34 -8.28 -17.32
CA LYS A 62 5.11 -9.19 -18.17
C LYS A 62 6.57 -9.10 -17.73
N LYS A 63 7.14 -10.27 -17.48
CA LYS A 63 8.55 -10.49 -17.15
C LYS A 63 9.43 -10.08 -18.32
#